data_AF-A0A2H3H2P4-F1
#
_entry.id   AF-A0A2H3H2P4-F1
#
_cell.length_a   1.000
_cell.length_b   1.000
_cell.length_c   1.000
_cell.angle_alpha   90.00
_cell.angle_beta   90.00
_cell.angle_gamma   90.00
#
_symmetry.space_group_name_H-M   'P 1'
#
loop_
_entity.id
_entity.type
_entity.pdbx_description
1 polymer ?
#
loop_
_entity_poly.entity_id
_entity_poly.type
_entity_poly.pdbx_seq_one_letter_code
_entity_poly.pdbx_strand_id
1 'polypeptide(L)' 'MLQSTLRSPLFANRTIITVAHRLNTILDSDRVVVLDKGEVVEFDSPAELFKKQGVFYGLMKQAGLEVE' A
#
# COMPACT_ATOMS: atom_id res chain seq x y z
N MET A 1 3.00 -16.46 -5.68
CA MET A 1 4.31 -16.68 -6.32
C MET A 1 5.04 -15.37 -6.64
N LEU A 2 4.50 -14.42 -7.42
CA LEU A 2 5.22 -13.15 -7.69
C LEU A 2 5.43 -12.28 -6.43
N GLN A 3 4.37 -12.06 -5.65
CA GLN A 3 4.44 -11.30 -4.39
C GLN A 3 5.41 -11.91 -3.36
N SER A 4 5.40 -13.24 -3.23
CA SER A 4 6.32 -13.96 -2.35
C SER A 4 7.78 -13.83 -2.79
N THR A 5 8.05 -13.71 -4.09
CA THR A 5 9.42 -13.51 -4.60
C THR A 5 9.93 -12.10 -4.29
N LEU A 6 9.08 -11.07 -4.42
CA LEU A 6 9.43 -9.70 -4.03
C LEU A 6 9.73 -9.57 -2.53
N ARG A 7 9.11 -10.42 -1.70
CA ARG A 7 9.34 -10.51 -0.26
C ARG A 7 10.48 -11.46 0.13
N SER A 8 11.10 -12.13 -0.85
CA SER A 8 12.20 -13.05 -0.56
C SER A 8 13.47 -12.28 -0.16
N PRO A 9 14.40 -12.92 0.55
CA PRO A 9 15.68 -12.31 0.94
C PRO A 9 16.47 -11.73 -0.24
N LEU A 10 16.18 -12.16 -1.48
CA LEU A 10 16.79 -11.64 -2.70
C LEU A 10 16.62 -10.12 -2.85
N PHE A 11 15.54 -9.55 -2.32
CA PHE A 11 15.23 -8.12 -2.44
C PHE A 11 15.28 -7.35 -1.11
N ALA A 12 15.69 -7.98 -0.01
CA ALA A 12 15.67 -7.35 1.33
C ALA A 12 16.50 -6.05 1.43
N ASN A 13 17.53 -5.89 0.59
CA ASN A 13 18.38 -4.69 0.52
C ASN A 13 18.22 -3.94 -0.82
N ARG A 14 16.99 -3.85 -1.32
CA ARG A 14 16.64 -3.14 -2.56
C ARG A 14 15.42 -2.27 -2.33
N THR A 15 15.39 -1.10 -2.94
CA THR A 15 14.19 -0.25 -2.96
C THR A 15 13.22 -0.79 -4.01
N ILE A 16 11.99 -1.08 -3.59
CA ILE A 16 10.92 -1.52 -4.48
C ILE A 16 9.85 -0.44 -4.52
N ILE A 17 9.52 0.01 -5.72
CA ILE A 17 8.38 0.91 -5.95
C ILE A 17 7.33 0.12 -6.71
N THR A 18 6.17 -0.07 -6.07
CA THR A 18 5.06 -0.82 -6.65
C THR A 18 3.93 0.15 -6.98
N VAL A 19 3.50 0.17 -8.24
CA VAL A 19 2.27 0.87 -8.66
C VAL A 19 1.17 -0.17 -8.80
N ALA A 20 0.11 -0.03 -8.00
CA ALA A 20 -0.94 -1.02 -7.91
C ALA A 20 -2.33 -0.42 -8.03
N HIS A 21 -3.21 -1.13 -8.73
CA HIS A 21 -4.66 -0.94 -8.65
C HIS A 21 -5.33 -1.89 -7.65
N ARG A 22 -4.61 -2.93 -7.20
CA ARG A 22 -5.09 -3.92 -6.23
C ARG A 22 -4.44 -3.65 -4.88
N LEU A 23 -5.24 -3.25 -3.90
CA LEU A 23 -4.75 -2.85 -2.58
C LEU A 23 -4.06 -3.99 -1.82
N ASN A 24 -4.51 -5.23 -1.99
CA ASN A 24 -3.89 -6.41 -1.38
C ASN A 24 -2.39 -6.59 -1.69
N THR A 25 -1.92 -6.03 -2.81
CA THR A 25 -0.51 -6.10 -3.20
C THR A 25 0.39 -5.08 -2.54
N ILE A 26 -0.19 -4.04 -1.92
CA ILE A 26 0.54 -2.93 -1.29
C ILE A 26 0.39 -2.88 0.24
N LEU A 27 -0.50 -3.69 0.82
CA LEU A 27 -0.70 -3.74 2.29
C LEU A 27 0.57 -4.13 3.07
N ASP A 28 1.47 -4.88 2.43
CA ASP A 28 2.75 -5.28 3.03
C ASP A 28 3.91 -4.32 2.68
N SER A 29 3.61 -3.15 2.12
CA SER A 29 4.63 -2.14 1.82
C SER A 29 4.98 -1.36 3.08
N ASP A 30 6.26 -0.98 3.22
CA ASP A 30 6.71 -0.15 4.34
C ASP A 30 5.94 1.18 4.41
N ARG A 31 5.64 1.76 3.25
CA ARG A 31 4.87 3.00 3.08
C ARG A 31 4.02 2.95 1.81
N VAL A 32 2.91 3.67 1.83
CA VAL A 32 2.01 3.86 0.70
C VAL A 32 1.87 5.35 0.41
N VAL A 33 1.96 5.70 -0.88
CA VAL A 33 1.66 7.04 -1.40
C VAL A 33 0.32 6.96 -2.10
N VAL A 34 -0.64 7.79 -1.70
CA VAL A 34 -1.89 8.00 -2.43
C VAL A 34 -1.76 9.26 -3.27
N LEU A 35 -1.94 9.10 -4.57
CA LEU A 35 -1.95 10.19 -5.54
C LEU A 35 -3.39 10.49 -5.96
N ASP A 36 -3.78 11.75 -5.92
CA ASP A 36 -5.02 12.24 -6.54
C ASP A 36 -4.72 13.48 -7.37
N LYS A 37 -5.20 13.51 -8.62
CA LYS A 37 -5.03 14.63 -9.56
C LYS A 37 -3.60 15.18 -9.71
N GLY A 38 -2.59 14.33 -9.55
CA GLY A 38 -1.17 14.70 -9.67
C GLY A 38 -0.53 15.20 -8.37
N GLU A 39 -1.25 15.19 -7.25
CA GLU A 39 -0.73 15.57 -5.94
C GLU A 39 -0.70 14.37 -4.98
N VAL A 40 0.26 14.38 -4.06
CA VAL A 40 0.32 13.41 -2.96
C VAL A 40 -0.66 13.85 -1.89
N VAL A 41 -1.77 13.13 -1.76
CA VAL A 41 -2.81 13.44 -0.78
C VAL A 41 -2.61 12.70 0.54
N GLU A 42 -1.98 11.53 0.50
CA GLU A 42 -1.63 10.76 1.70
C GLU A 42 -0.28 10.04 1.53
N PHE A 43 0.49 9.99 2.61
CA PHE A 43 1.77 9.27 2.65
C PHE A 43 2.08 8.78 4.05
N ASP A 44 1.97 7.46 4.28
CA ASP A 44 2.32 6.83 5.56
C ASP A 44 2.40 5.30 5.41
N SER A 45 2.64 4.59 6.52
CA SER A 45 2.42 3.14 6.56
C SER A 45 0.94 2.78 6.36
N PRO A 46 0.61 1.60 5.79
CA PRO A 46 -0.77 1.16 5.60
C PRO A 46 -1.63 1.22 6.87
N ALA A 47 -1.07 0.83 8.01
CA ALA A 47 -1.77 0.86 9.31
C ALA A 47 -2.12 2.29 9.76
N GLU A 48 -1.21 3.24 9.60
CA GLU A 48 -1.46 4.64 9.95
C GLU A 48 -2.44 5.30 8.97
N LEU A 49 -2.37 4.98 7.67
CA LEU A 49 -3.34 5.47 6.69
C LEU A 49 -4.74 4.91 6.95
N PHE A 50 -4.86 3.66 7.37
CA PHE A 50 -6.14 3.06 7.75
C PHE A 50 -6.77 3.78 8.95
N LYS A 51 -5.97 4.10 9.98
CA LYS A 51 -6.43 4.86 11.16
C LYS A 51 -6.89 6.28 10.82
N LYS A 52 -6.26 6.93 9.83
CA LYS A 52 -6.64 8.28 9.39
C LYS A 52 -8.04 8.36 8.74
N GLN A 53 -8.62 7.21 8.34
CA GLN A 53 -9.92 7.14 7.69
C GLN A 53 -10.08 8.05 6.46
N GLY A 54 -8.99 8.28 5.72
CA GLY A 54 -8.94 9.13 4.54
C GLY A 54 -9.30 8.42 3.22
N VAL A 55 -8.75 8.91 2.12
CA VAL A 55 -8.86 8.36 0.77
C VAL A 55 -8.39 6.90 0.75
N PHE A 56 -7.25 6.58 1.37
CA PHE A 56 -6.76 5.21 1.43
C PHE A 56 -7.78 4.26 2.08
N TYR A 57 -8.35 4.66 3.21
CA TYR A 57 -9.38 3.89 3.92
C TYR A 57 -10.64 3.69 3.05
N GLY A 58 -11.07 4.73 2.34
CA GLY A 58 -12.20 4.63 1.40
C GLY A 58 -11.96 3.61 0.29
N LEU A 59 -10.74 3.60 -0.28
CA LEU A 59 -10.33 2.61 -1.28
C LEU A 59 -10.32 1.19 -0.68
N MET A 60 -9.81 1.01 0.54
CA MET A 60 -9.81 -0.29 1.22
C MET A 60 -11.22 -0.82 1.46
N LYS A 61 -12.12 0.04 1.93
CA LYS A 61 -13.52 -0.32 2.17
C LYS A 61 -14.23 -0.72 0.88
N GLN A 62 -13.99 -0.03 -0.23
CA GLN A 62 -14.54 -0.40 -1.54
C GLN A 62 -13.99 -1.74 -2.05
N ALA A 63 -12.74 -2.05 -1.74
CA ALA A 63 -12.12 -3.33 -2.07
C ALA A 63 -12.50 -4.48 -1.12
N GLY A 64 -13.27 -4.21 -0.06
CA GLY A 64 -13.64 -5.20 0.95
C GLY A 64 -12.45 -5.69 1.78
N LEU A 65 -11.46 -4.83 2.01
CA LEU A 65 -10.25 -5.16 2.78
C LEU A 65 -10.28 -4.49 4.15
N GLU A 66 -9.90 -5.25 5.17
CA GLU A 66 -9.73 -4.78 6.55
C GLU A 66 -8.25 -4.95 6.95
N VAL A 67 -7.70 -4.00 7.70
CA VAL A 67 -6.40 -4.13 8.34
C VAL A 67 -6.66 -4.64 9.75
N GLU A 68 -6.20 -5.85 10.07
CA GLU A 68 -6.15 -6.36 11.45
C GLU A 68 -5.05 -5.67 12.27
#